data_AF-A0AAN7GUC6-F1
#
_entry.id   AF-A0AAN7GUC6-F1
#
_cell.length_a   1.000
_cell.length_b   1.000
_cell.length_c   1.000
_cell.angle_alpha   90.00
_cell.angle_beta   90.00
_cell.angle_gamma   90.00
#
_symmetry.space_group_name_H-M   'P 1'
#
loop_
_entity.id
_entity.type
_entity.pdbx_description
1 polymer ?
#
loop_
_entity_poly.entity_id
_entity_poly.type
_entity_poly.pdbx_seq_one_letter_code
_entity_poly.pdbx_strand_id
1 'polypeptide(L)'
;MFFDRRPSTATSQAPPLAEKITDDPVIAKTAQNTVTLAYQANIASYWHNVTVVWVKNLMNHSLCITVDSRDGDFHYTCKVDLKPWHFWSKKGYKSFEVESSQRVDVYWDLRSAKFPSGSPEPCTDFYVAIVSDEEVVLLLGDYKKKACLQADKIEAGPGRGRPILQEGERI
;
A
#
# COMPACT_ATOMS: atom_id res chain seq x y z
N MET A 1 82.89 29.42 1.92
CA MET A 1 82.11 28.29 2.49
C MET A 1 81.13 27.85 1.43
N PHE A 2 81.19 26.58 1.03
CA PHE A 2 80.29 25.96 0.06
C PHE A 2 78.94 25.64 0.72
N PHE A 3 77.86 25.79 -0.06
CA PHE A 3 76.70 24.87 -0.27
C PHE A 3 75.75 25.69 -1.17
N ASP A 4 75.69 25.54 -2.49
CA ASP A 4 75.33 24.38 -3.34
C ASP A 4 73.88 23.89 -3.13
N ARG A 5 72.94 24.40 -3.95
CA ARG A 5 72.13 23.57 -4.86
C ARG A 5 71.25 24.39 -5.82
N ARG A 6 71.16 23.83 -7.02
CA ARG A 6 70.50 24.27 -8.26
C ARG A 6 69.06 23.68 -8.39
N PRO A 7 68.29 23.90 -9.49
CA PRO A 7 66.90 24.36 -9.47
C PRO A 7 65.86 23.35 -10.04
N SER A 8 64.66 23.88 -10.35
CA SER A 8 63.55 23.35 -11.17
C SER A 8 62.55 22.49 -10.37
N THR A 9 61.24 22.74 -10.43
CA THR A 9 60.40 22.67 -11.64
C THR A 9 59.18 23.59 -11.55
N ALA A 10 58.82 24.18 -12.69
CA ALA A 10 57.54 24.83 -12.90
C ALA A 10 56.42 23.78 -13.01
N THR A 11 55.31 23.98 -12.29
CA THR A 11 54.02 23.35 -12.60
C THR A 11 52.95 24.43 -12.54
N SER A 12 52.37 24.66 -13.72
CA SER A 12 51.21 25.51 -13.99
C SER A 12 50.07 25.23 -13.02
N GLN A 13 49.75 26.20 -12.17
CA GLN A 13 48.59 26.14 -11.27
C GLN A 13 47.35 26.64 -12.04
N ALA A 14 46.48 25.71 -12.43
CA ALA A 14 45.15 26.00 -12.92
C ALA A 14 44.26 26.51 -11.77
N PRO A 15 43.27 27.40 -12.01
CA PRO A 15 42.41 27.93 -10.96
C PRO A 15 41.53 26.83 -10.34
N PRO A 16 41.19 26.93 -9.03
CA PRO A 16 40.35 25.94 -8.38
C PRO A 16 38.97 25.93 -9.02
N LEU A 17 38.64 24.78 -9.61
CA LEU A 17 37.35 24.49 -10.22
C LEU A 17 36.32 24.49 -9.09
N ALA A 18 35.33 25.38 -9.20
CA ALA A 18 34.22 25.47 -8.27
C ALA A 18 33.57 24.09 -8.10
N GLU A 19 33.68 23.52 -6.90
CA GLU A 19 32.87 22.37 -6.52
C GLU A 19 31.42 22.84 -6.41
N LYS A 20 30.66 22.61 -7.48
CA LYS A 20 29.21 22.66 -7.46
C LYS A 20 28.74 21.56 -6.52
N ILE A 21 28.54 21.91 -5.26
CA ILE A 21 27.77 21.13 -4.29
C ILE A 21 26.39 20.94 -4.95
N THR A 22 26.23 19.80 -5.61
CA THR A 22 24.93 19.35 -6.07
C THR A 22 24.30 18.77 -4.81
N ASP A 23 23.43 19.58 -4.20
CA ASP A 23 22.48 19.15 -3.18
C ASP A 23 21.54 18.14 -3.86
N ASP A 24 22.01 16.90 -4.03
CA ASP A 24 21.11 15.79 -4.26
C ASP A 24 20.37 15.62 -2.94
N PRO A 25 19.04 15.82 -2.89
CA PRO A 25 18.31 15.48 -1.69
C PRO A 25 18.51 13.98 -1.48
N VAL A 26 19.32 13.63 -0.48
CA VAL A 26 19.22 12.32 0.16
C VAL A 26 17.83 12.33 0.78
N ILE A 27 16.83 11.97 -0.04
CA ILE A 27 15.51 11.60 0.43
C ILE A 27 15.79 10.34 1.24
N ALA A 28 16.10 10.53 2.52
CA ALA A 28 16.00 9.49 3.51
C ALA A 28 14.55 9.04 3.44
N LYS A 29 14.31 7.99 2.66
CA LYS A 29 12.99 7.38 2.53
C LYS A 29 12.70 6.80 3.91
N THR A 30 12.02 7.57 4.74
CA THR A 30 11.52 7.11 6.04
C THR A 30 10.74 5.83 5.79
N ALA A 31 11.25 4.72 6.32
CA ALA A 31 10.55 3.44 6.23
C ALA A 31 9.24 3.58 7.02
N GLN A 32 8.11 3.54 6.32
CA GLN A 32 6.81 3.46 6.97
C GLN A 32 6.57 2.00 7.33
N ASN A 33 6.36 1.74 8.62
CA ASN A 33 6.08 0.40 9.11
C ASN A 33 4.56 0.13 9.18
N THR A 34 3.72 1.16 9.03
CA THR A 34 2.28 1.03 9.04
C THR A 34 1.65 2.00 8.04
N VAL A 35 0.64 1.53 7.31
CA VAL A 35 -0.27 2.34 6.49
C VAL A 35 -1.69 1.99 6.94
N THR A 36 -2.47 3.01 7.28
CA THR A 36 -3.87 2.89 7.68
C THR A 36 -4.73 3.56 6.62
N LEU A 37 -5.76 2.87 6.17
CA LEU A 37 -6.71 3.34 5.16
C LEU A 37 -8.11 3.20 5.71
N ALA A 38 -8.90 4.26 5.66
CA ALA A 38 -10.29 4.26 6.09
C ALA A 38 -11.22 4.31 4.87
N TYR A 39 -12.27 3.50 4.91
CA TYR A 39 -13.29 3.38 3.88
C TYR A 39 -14.68 3.38 4.51
N GLN A 40 -15.69 3.67 3.70
CA GLN A 40 -17.06 3.33 4.05
C GLN A 40 -17.56 2.21 3.14
N ALA A 41 -18.23 1.22 3.72
CA ALA A 41 -18.84 0.13 2.98
C ALA A 41 -20.28 -0.07 3.47
N ASN A 42 -21.19 -0.38 2.53
CA ASN A 42 -22.55 -0.75 2.88
C ASN A 42 -22.57 -2.24 3.24
N ILE A 43 -22.89 -2.58 4.49
CA ILE A 43 -22.97 -3.95 5.01
C ILE A 43 -24.33 -4.08 5.69
N ALA A 44 -25.13 -5.10 5.35
CA ALA A 44 -26.49 -5.27 5.91
C ALA A 44 -27.39 -4.03 5.77
N SER A 45 -27.29 -3.29 4.65
CA SER A 45 -28.00 -2.01 4.43
C SER A 45 -27.56 -0.83 5.30
N TYR A 46 -26.50 -0.97 6.11
CA TYR A 46 -25.93 0.11 6.92
C TYR A 46 -24.54 0.52 6.43
N TRP A 47 -24.20 1.79 6.58
CA TRP A 47 -22.84 2.27 6.30
C TRP A 47 -21.95 1.99 7.51
N HIS A 48 -20.91 1.19 7.29
CA HIS A 48 -19.89 0.90 8.28
C HIS A 48 -18.57 1.55 7.87
N ASN A 49 -17.85 2.07 8.85
CA ASN A 49 -16.46 2.44 8.65
C ASN A 49 -15.62 1.16 8.63
N VAL A 50 -14.81 1.02 7.58
CA VAL A 50 -13.88 -0.08 7.41
C VAL A 50 -12.47 0.48 7.43
N THR A 51 -11.69 0.06 8.42
CA THR A 51 -10.27 0.42 8.53
C THR A 51 -9.42 -0.74 8.05
N VAL A 52 -8.55 -0.49 7.09
CA VAL A 52 -7.57 -1.43 6.58
C VAL A 52 -6.17 -0.97 6.95
N VAL A 53 -5.45 -1.80 7.68
CA VAL A 53 -4.10 -1.51 8.17
C VAL A 53 -3.12 -2.51 7.56
N TRP A 54 -2.15 -1.99 6.84
CA TRP A 54 -0.98 -2.72 6.39
C TRP A 54 0.16 -2.46 7.35
N VAL A 55 0.77 -3.53 7.87
CA VAL A 55 1.92 -3.42 8.78
C VAL A 55 3.10 -4.16 8.19
N LYS A 56 4.29 -3.58 8.33
CA LYS A 56 5.58 -4.18 8.01
C LYS A 56 6.42 -4.23 9.28
N ASN A 57 6.80 -5.44 9.67
CA ASN A 57 7.82 -5.66 10.68
C ASN A 57 9.13 -6.08 10.02
N LEU A 58 10.20 -6.23 10.81
CA LEU A 58 11.54 -6.60 10.31
C LEU A 58 11.56 -7.88 9.44
N MET A 59 10.62 -8.79 9.65
CA MET A 59 10.62 -10.12 9.01
C MET A 59 9.33 -10.45 8.24
N ASN A 60 8.27 -9.65 8.34
CA ASN A 60 6.97 -9.98 7.75
C ASN A 60 6.14 -8.74 7.43
N HIS A 61 5.10 -8.97 6.63
CA HIS A 61 3.99 -8.04 6.47
C HIS A 61 2.75 -8.64 7.13
N SER A 62 1.79 -7.80 7.51
CA SER A 62 0.46 -8.23 7.91
C SER A 62 -0.60 -7.27 7.41
N LEU A 63 -1.81 -7.79 7.29
CA LEU A 63 -3.03 -7.09 6.93
C LEU A 63 -4.01 -7.21 8.10
N CYS A 64 -4.53 -6.10 8.56
CA CYS A 64 -5.62 -6.04 9.52
C CYS A 64 -6.79 -5.29 8.89
N ILE A 65 -7.99 -5.85 9.00
CA ILE A 65 -9.23 -5.22 8.58
C ILE A 65 -10.11 -5.12 9.81
N THR A 66 -10.61 -3.93 10.06
CA THR A 66 -11.49 -3.61 11.17
C THR A 66 -12.78 -3.03 10.59
N VAL A 67 -13.92 -3.55 11.02
CA VAL A 67 -15.24 -3.00 10.70
C VAL A 67 -15.82 -2.47 12.00
N ASP A 68 -16.18 -1.20 12.03
CA ASP A 68 -16.80 -0.60 13.22
C ASP A 68 -18.26 -1.06 13.34
N SER A 69 -18.74 -1.29 14.57
CA SER A 69 -20.16 -1.50 14.80
C SER A 69 -20.95 -0.23 14.56
N ARG A 70 -22.25 -0.37 14.33
CA ARG A 70 -23.15 0.77 14.10
C ARG A 70 -23.18 1.73 15.27
N ASP A 71 -23.16 1.20 16.49
CA ASP A 71 -23.25 2.00 17.72
C ASP A 71 -21.87 2.55 18.15
N GLY A 72 -20.78 2.11 17.51
CA GLY A 72 -19.41 2.56 17.79
C GLY A 72 -18.77 1.93 19.04
N ASP A 73 -19.50 1.08 19.75
CA ASP A 73 -19.06 0.48 21.02
C ASP A 73 -18.05 -0.66 20.83
N PHE A 74 -17.96 -1.24 19.64
CA PHE A 74 -17.10 -2.38 19.36
C PHE A 74 -16.70 -2.48 17.89
N HIS A 75 -15.72 -3.33 17.60
CA HIS A 75 -15.22 -3.54 16.25
C HIS A 75 -15.00 -5.02 15.94
N TYR A 76 -15.17 -5.37 14.66
CA TYR A 76 -14.92 -6.70 14.13
C TYR A 76 -13.58 -6.73 13.42
N THR A 77 -12.70 -7.65 13.82
CA THR A 77 -11.33 -7.68 13.30
C THR A 77 -11.01 -8.95 12.51
N CYS A 78 -10.36 -8.78 11.37
CA CYS A 78 -9.74 -9.82 10.57
C CYS A 78 -8.24 -9.52 10.40
N LYS A 79 -7.38 -10.37 10.97
CA LYS A 79 -5.91 -10.25 10.88
C LYS A 79 -5.32 -11.38 10.05
N VAL A 80 -4.40 -11.04 9.16
CA VAL A 80 -3.69 -11.98 8.27
C VAL A 80 -2.19 -11.70 8.35
N ASP A 81 -1.43 -12.69 8.84
CA ASP A 81 0.03 -12.61 8.89
C ASP A 81 0.66 -13.20 7.62
N LEU A 82 1.50 -12.42 6.94
CA LEU A 82 2.20 -12.81 5.72
C LEU A 82 3.63 -13.23 6.06
N LYS A 83 3.75 -14.37 6.74
CA LYS A 83 5.06 -14.91 7.11
C LYS A 83 5.77 -15.45 5.86
N PRO A 84 7.08 -15.20 5.68
CA PRO A 84 7.84 -15.69 4.53
C PRO A 84 7.75 -17.20 4.31
N TRP A 85 7.61 -17.96 5.40
CA TRP A 85 7.57 -19.42 5.37
C TRP A 85 6.15 -20.01 5.36
N HIS A 86 5.10 -19.19 5.51
CA HIS A 86 3.70 -19.63 5.47
C HIS A 86 3.02 -19.11 4.20
N PHE A 87 3.31 -19.74 3.06
CA PHE A 87 2.72 -19.30 1.79
C PHE A 87 1.19 -19.48 1.74
N TRP A 88 0.63 -20.37 2.56
CA TRP A 88 -0.81 -20.64 2.56
C TRP A 88 -1.64 -19.51 3.18
N SER A 89 -1.10 -18.72 4.11
CA SER A 89 -1.84 -17.58 4.67
C SER A 89 -1.96 -16.41 3.70
N LYS A 90 -1.14 -16.39 2.63
CA LYS A 90 -1.16 -15.32 1.63
C LYS A 90 -2.40 -15.35 0.75
N LYS A 91 -3.17 -16.44 0.70
CA LYS A 91 -4.47 -16.49 0.02
C LYS A 91 -5.47 -17.20 0.92
N GLY A 92 -6.65 -16.63 1.06
CA GLY A 92 -7.68 -17.27 1.86
C GLY A 92 -8.95 -16.43 1.95
N TYR A 93 -9.79 -16.85 2.88
CA TYR A 93 -10.94 -16.10 3.31
C TYR A 93 -11.16 -16.27 4.81
N LYS A 94 -11.88 -15.32 5.41
CA LYS A 94 -12.32 -15.37 6.80
C LYS A 94 -13.71 -14.78 6.89
N SER A 95 -14.60 -15.50 7.54
CA SER A 95 -15.95 -15.05 7.84
C SER A 95 -16.04 -14.54 9.27
N PHE A 96 -16.91 -13.56 9.51
CA PHE A 96 -17.35 -13.15 10.84
C PHE A 96 -18.76 -12.56 10.75
N GLU A 97 -19.44 -12.44 11.88
CA GLU A 97 -20.76 -11.85 11.97
C GLU A 97 -20.67 -10.39 12.46
N VAL A 98 -21.36 -9.50 11.75
CA VAL A 98 -21.61 -8.10 12.09
C VAL A 98 -23.04 -7.99 12.63
N GLU A 99 -23.24 -7.14 13.64
CA GLU A 99 -24.48 -6.94 14.39
C GLU A 99 -25.19 -8.26 14.77
N SER A 100 -24.42 -9.29 15.16
CA SER A 100 -24.88 -10.61 15.61
C SER A 100 -25.74 -11.42 14.62
N SER A 101 -25.80 -11.01 13.35
CA SER A 101 -26.67 -11.65 12.37
C SER A 101 -26.19 -11.53 10.93
N GLN A 102 -25.43 -10.48 10.58
CA GLN A 102 -24.95 -10.29 9.22
C GLN A 102 -23.63 -10.99 9.00
N ARG A 103 -23.61 -11.99 8.13
CA ARG A 103 -22.36 -12.61 7.70
C ARG A 103 -21.57 -11.66 6.79
N VAL A 104 -20.30 -11.47 7.13
CA VAL A 104 -19.31 -10.76 6.32
C VAL A 104 -18.16 -11.70 6.01
N ASP A 105 -17.84 -11.82 4.73
CA ASP A 105 -16.74 -12.62 4.23
C ASP A 105 -15.63 -11.72 3.72
N VAL A 106 -14.42 -11.89 4.25
CA VAL A 106 -13.22 -11.23 3.77
C VAL A 106 -12.42 -12.23 2.95
N TYR A 107 -12.12 -11.89 1.71
CA TYR A 107 -11.27 -12.66 0.80
C TYR A 107 -9.97 -11.92 0.52
N TRP A 108 -8.87 -12.65 0.38
CA TRP A 108 -7.59 -12.05 0.00
C TRP A 108 -6.75 -12.99 -0.87
N ASP A 109 -5.99 -12.41 -1.79
CA ASP A 109 -4.87 -13.07 -2.47
C ASP A 109 -3.70 -12.10 -2.57
N LEU A 110 -2.66 -12.40 -1.81
CA LEU A 110 -1.43 -11.63 -1.64
C LEU A 110 -0.21 -12.48 -2.04
N ARG A 111 -0.42 -13.61 -2.73
CA ARG A 111 0.66 -14.53 -3.10
C ARG A 111 1.68 -13.89 -4.03
N SER A 112 1.21 -13.03 -4.93
CA SER A 112 2.02 -12.32 -5.92
C SER A 112 2.25 -10.85 -5.58
N ALA A 113 1.78 -10.40 -4.41
CA ALA A 113 1.82 -9.01 -4.01
C ALA A 113 3.26 -8.46 -4.00
N LYS A 114 3.47 -7.30 -4.62
CA LYS A 114 4.77 -6.61 -4.63
C LYS A 114 4.77 -5.50 -3.60
N PHE A 115 5.74 -5.53 -2.68
CA PHE A 115 5.91 -4.52 -1.64
C PHE A 115 7.11 -3.62 -2.00
N PRO A 116 6.92 -2.31 -2.22
CA PRO A 116 8.01 -1.38 -2.43
C PRO A 116 8.97 -1.35 -1.23
N SER A 117 10.24 -1.05 -1.47
CA SER A 117 11.19 -0.82 -0.38
C SER A 117 10.70 0.32 0.51
N GLY A 118 10.64 0.08 1.82
CA GLY A 118 10.19 1.06 2.81
C GLY A 118 8.67 1.24 2.97
N SER A 119 7.82 0.50 2.24
CA SER A 119 6.36 0.56 2.37
C SER A 119 5.76 -0.73 2.93
N PRO A 120 4.73 -0.67 3.79
CA PRO A 120 4.03 -1.84 4.29
C PRO A 120 2.89 -2.29 3.36
N GLU A 121 2.35 -1.39 2.54
CA GLU A 121 1.28 -1.67 1.59
C GLU A 121 1.82 -2.30 0.29
N PRO A 122 1.11 -3.27 -0.29
CA PRO A 122 1.44 -3.78 -1.62
C PRO A 122 1.05 -2.77 -2.70
N CYS A 123 1.87 -2.65 -3.74
CA CYS A 123 1.60 -1.72 -4.86
C CYS A 123 0.91 -2.38 -6.06
N THR A 124 1.05 -3.70 -6.25
CA THR A 124 0.48 -4.44 -7.38
C THR A 124 0.42 -5.95 -7.11
N ASP A 125 -0.32 -6.66 -7.95
CA ASP A 125 -0.56 -8.10 -8.00
C ASP A 125 -1.22 -8.67 -6.73
N PHE A 126 -2.23 -7.95 -6.23
CA PHE A 126 -2.96 -8.33 -5.01
C PHE A 126 -4.46 -8.01 -5.10
N TYR A 127 -5.26 -8.67 -4.27
CA TYR A 127 -6.59 -8.16 -3.91
C TYR A 127 -6.97 -8.46 -2.47
N VAL A 128 -7.84 -7.60 -1.95
CA VAL A 128 -8.62 -7.81 -0.73
C VAL A 128 -10.06 -7.45 -1.05
N ALA A 129 -11.02 -8.31 -0.75
CA ALA A 129 -12.44 -8.08 -0.98
C ALA A 129 -13.23 -8.33 0.30
N ILE A 130 -14.14 -7.43 0.61
CA ILE A 130 -15.16 -7.63 1.64
C ILE A 130 -16.47 -7.89 0.92
N VAL A 131 -17.16 -8.94 1.33
CA VAL A 131 -18.41 -9.42 0.74
C VAL A 131 -19.48 -9.50 1.82
N SER A 132 -20.66 -8.97 1.52
CA SER A 132 -21.87 -9.11 2.34
C SER A 132 -23.04 -9.34 1.40
N ASP A 133 -23.97 -10.22 1.78
CA ASP A 133 -25.14 -10.59 0.95
C ASP A 133 -24.77 -10.99 -0.50
N GLU A 134 -23.69 -11.75 -0.64
CA GLU A 134 -23.11 -12.19 -1.94
C GLU A 134 -22.59 -11.05 -2.85
N GLU A 135 -22.61 -9.80 -2.37
CA GLU A 135 -22.13 -8.62 -3.08
C GLU A 135 -20.76 -8.15 -2.56
N VAL A 136 -19.88 -7.70 -3.46
CA VAL A 136 -18.58 -7.12 -3.09
C VAL A 136 -18.78 -5.66 -2.68
N VAL A 137 -18.70 -5.38 -1.38
CA VAL A 137 -18.95 -4.07 -0.79
C VAL A 137 -17.70 -3.21 -0.66
N LEU A 138 -16.51 -3.83 -0.65
CA LEU A 138 -15.22 -3.14 -0.72
C LEU A 138 -14.23 -4.02 -1.48
N LEU A 139 -13.44 -3.41 -2.36
CA LEU A 139 -12.34 -4.07 -3.05
C LEU A 139 -11.10 -3.19 -3.08
N LEU A 140 -9.98 -3.77 -2.67
CA LEU A 140 -8.65 -3.18 -2.77
C LEU A 140 -7.78 -3.99 -3.73
N GLY A 141 -6.84 -3.31 -4.38
CA GLY A 141 -5.85 -3.92 -5.26
C GLY A 141 -6.20 -3.88 -6.75
N ASP A 142 -5.44 -4.63 -7.54
CA ASP A 142 -5.34 -4.48 -8.99
C ASP A 142 -5.73 -5.73 -9.78
N TYR A 143 -6.13 -6.81 -9.10
CA TYR A 143 -6.63 -8.02 -9.78
C TYR A 143 -7.90 -7.77 -10.61
N LYS A 144 -8.60 -6.63 -10.43
CA LYS A 144 -9.66 -6.14 -11.34
C LYS A 144 -9.17 -5.16 -12.42
N LYS A 145 -8.03 -4.50 -12.24
CA LYS A 145 -7.53 -3.44 -13.16
C LYS A 145 -6.96 -3.96 -14.48
N LYS A 146 -6.68 -5.27 -14.63
CA LYS A 146 -6.34 -5.86 -15.94
C LYS A 146 -7.54 -6.01 -16.88
N ALA A 147 -8.77 -5.80 -16.41
CA ALA A 147 -9.97 -5.72 -17.25
C ALA A 147 -10.44 -4.26 -17.47
N CYS A 148 -10.24 -3.36 -16.51
CA CYS A 148 -10.68 -1.96 -16.61
C CYS A 148 -9.88 -1.14 -17.63
N LEU A 149 -8.57 -1.37 -17.78
CA LEU A 149 -7.78 -0.66 -18.80
C LEU A 149 -8.15 -1.06 -20.25
N GLN A 150 -8.80 -2.21 -20.44
CA GLN A 150 -9.35 -2.61 -21.73
C GLN A 150 -10.75 -2.00 -21.97
N ALA A 151 -11.52 -1.73 -20.90
CA ALA A 151 -12.83 -1.09 -20.97
C ALA A 151 -12.75 0.43 -21.19
N ASP A 152 -11.71 1.09 -20.63
CA ASP A 152 -11.44 2.53 -20.87
C ASP A 152 -11.10 2.82 -22.35
N LYS A 153 -10.75 1.80 -23.15
CA LYS A 153 -10.49 1.93 -24.58
C LYS A 153 -11.74 1.75 -25.46
N ILE A 154 -12.87 1.33 -24.88
CA ILE A 154 -14.12 1.08 -25.62
C ILE A 154 -15.22 2.08 -25.24
N GLU A 155 -15.16 2.72 -24.07
CA GLU A 155 -16.24 3.58 -23.57
C GLU A 155 -16.02 5.09 -23.76
N ALA A 156 -15.58 5.48 -24.96
CA ALA A 156 -15.80 6.85 -25.44
C ALA A 156 -17.23 6.98 -25.99
N GLY A 157 -18.24 6.86 -25.13
CA GLY A 157 -19.66 7.06 -25.46
C GLY A 157 -20.39 7.80 -24.33
N PRO A 158 -21.21 8.83 -24.62
CA PRO A 158 -21.70 9.72 -23.58
C PRO A 158 -22.88 9.10 -22.83
N GLY A 159 -22.72 9.03 -21.51
CA GLY A 159 -23.85 8.96 -20.59
C GLY A 159 -24.18 7.56 -20.07
N ARG A 160 -23.53 7.17 -18.98
CA ARG A 160 -24.18 6.64 -17.77
C ARG A 160 -23.18 6.62 -16.62
N GLY A 161 -23.69 6.82 -15.40
CA GLY A 161 -22.93 7.20 -14.21
C GLY A 161 -21.79 6.25 -13.87
N ARG A 162 -20.66 6.83 -13.47
CA ARG A 162 -19.49 6.11 -12.97
C ARG A 162 -19.86 5.44 -11.64
N PRO A 163 -19.50 4.16 -11.42
CA PRO A 163 -19.39 3.63 -10.07
C PRO A 163 -18.34 4.45 -9.32
N ILE A 164 -18.71 5.01 -8.17
CA ILE A 164 -17.78 5.74 -7.30
C ILE A 164 -16.87 4.69 -6.66
N LEU A 165 -15.70 4.46 -7.26
CA LEU A 165 -14.60 3.80 -6.60
C LEU A 165 -14.10 4.78 -5.52
N GLN A 166 -14.41 4.48 -4.27
CA GLN A 166 -13.99 5.30 -3.14
C GLN A 166 -12.47 5.13 -2.95
N GLU A 167 -11.70 6.12 -3.42
CA GLU A 167 -10.28 6.23 -3.10
C GLU A 167 -10.17 6.57 -1.61
N GLY A 168 -9.56 5.68 -0.83
CA GLY A 168 -9.36 5.89 0.60
C GLY A 168 -8.44 7.07 0.85
N GLU A 169 -8.83 7.95 1.77
CA GLU A 169 -8.00 9.07 2.20
C GLU A 169 -6.87 8.56 3.10
N ARG A 170 -5.64 9.03 2.85
CA ARG A 170 -4.45 8.72 3.66
C ARG A 170 -4.37 9.75 4.78
N ILE A 171 -4.70 9.33 6.01
CA ILE A 171 -4.45 10.10 7.23
C ILE A 171 -3.03 9.87 7.76
#